data_AF-A0A358UY39-F1
#
_entry.id   AF-A0A358UY39-F1
#
_cell.length_a   1.000
_cell.length_b   1.000
_cell.length_c   1.000
_cell.angle_alpha   90.00
_cell.angle_beta   90.00
_cell.angle_gamma   90.00
#
_symmetry.space_group_name_H-M   'P 1'
#
loop_
_entity.id
_entity.type
_entity.pdbx_description
1 polymer ?
#
loop_
_entity_poly.entity_id
_entity_poly.type
_entity_poly.pdbx_seq_one_letter_code
_entity_poly.pdbx_strand_id
1 'polypeptide(L)'
;MKRIFLFLSLLLISLDADARIGLVTLPRREAVQLTIYNSADLTLVRERRTLTLAKGKNRLEFSWANTLIDPTSVQFDAVSNTDKVELIDISFPAQAPNALVWTIESEVSGEVIVEISYFTSGLTWSADYEATADKGGKKLSLNSFVKATNNSGEDYDGAQVRLIVGTIHLVEDISELANRGARPIPPPVLNRARAMMMPEAVASSVGLGGRFSADSEEPPEIIREGLSEYFIYTVSGEHSVPNTWAVRWLNFSQSDIDIENFYRYEEGRYNEPRRFFKLKNDEAHKLGKEPLPDGRIEVFQVREDGTRAFLGKTISKYVPVGEWWEIDLGADPDVIVKPKLMRREIDDVEFDSDGDPSGWKVIETWLIEVLNSRTDAIAIEIDRNFDGDFTLSQNVEKEKYDFDTVRFKRSLGGGESEKIEYTVTYRKGTLIKR
;
A
#
# COMPACT_ATOMS: atom_id res chain seq x y z
N MET A 1 45.44 87.18 33.79
CA MET A 1 44.22 86.63 34.42
C MET A 1 43.64 85.52 33.54
N LYS A 2 42.72 84.70 34.08
CA LYS A 2 42.29 83.42 33.46
C LYS A 2 41.64 83.60 32.08
N ARG A 3 41.90 82.67 31.16
CA ARG A 3 40.97 82.29 30.08
C ARG A 3 40.59 80.82 30.29
N ILE A 4 39.33 80.50 30.03
CA ILE A 4 38.71 79.21 30.37
C ILE A 4 38.82 78.26 29.19
N PHE A 5 39.30 77.04 29.43
CA PHE A 5 39.15 75.94 28.47
C PHE A 5 37.73 75.39 28.57
N LEU A 6 37.02 75.33 27.44
CA LEU A 6 35.73 74.67 27.33
C LEU A 6 35.97 73.26 26.78
N PHE A 7 35.73 72.22 27.60
CA PHE A 7 35.77 70.83 27.14
C PHE A 7 34.41 70.46 26.57
N LEU A 8 34.35 70.14 25.28
CA LEU A 8 33.13 69.69 24.61
C LEU A 8 33.11 68.15 24.60
N SER A 9 32.31 67.55 25.48
CA SER A 9 32.12 66.10 25.53
C SER A 9 31.27 65.63 24.37
N LEU A 10 31.87 64.93 23.39
CA LEU A 10 31.15 64.35 22.27
C LEU A 10 30.39 63.09 22.74
N LEU A 11 29.07 63.19 22.87
CA LEU A 11 28.23 62.05 23.23
C LEU A 11 28.06 61.14 22.01
N LEU A 12 28.82 60.04 21.96
CA LEU A 12 28.65 58.99 20.96
C LEU A 12 27.33 58.23 21.22
N ILE A 13 26.28 58.64 20.52
CA ILE A 13 25.04 57.87 20.42
C ILE A 13 25.35 56.66 19.54
N SER A 14 25.37 55.47 20.13
CA SER A 14 25.36 54.21 19.39
C SER A 14 24.02 54.07 18.69
N LEU A 15 23.99 54.41 17.40
CA LEU A 15 22.93 53.94 16.51
C LEU A 15 23.10 52.43 16.35
N ASP A 16 22.20 51.66 16.95
CA ASP A 16 22.08 50.24 16.64
C ASP A 16 21.80 50.12 15.14
N ALA A 17 22.73 49.46 14.44
CA ALA A 17 22.65 49.32 12.99
C ALA A 17 21.65 48.19 12.66
N ASP A 18 20.37 48.56 12.50
CA ASP A 18 19.34 47.66 12.00
C ASP A 18 19.86 46.91 10.78
N ALA A 19 20.10 45.61 10.96
CA ALA A 19 20.60 44.75 9.91
C ALA A 19 19.56 44.76 8.78
N ARG A 20 19.99 45.10 7.56
CA ARG A 20 19.07 45.15 6.41
C ARG A 20 18.48 43.77 6.19
N ILE A 21 17.21 43.60 6.55
CA ILE A 21 16.42 42.39 6.33
C ILE A 21 16.21 42.22 4.82
N GLY A 22 17.21 41.65 4.16
CA GLY A 22 17.16 41.28 2.76
C GLY A 22 16.35 40.00 2.61
N LEU A 23 15.38 39.99 1.70
CA LEU A 23 14.67 38.78 1.31
C LEU A 23 15.60 37.95 0.42
N VAL A 24 15.91 36.73 0.86
CA VAL A 24 16.82 35.82 0.13
C VAL A 24 16.06 34.55 -0.25
N THR A 25 16.11 34.19 -1.53
CA THR A 25 15.64 32.89 -2.06
C THR A 25 16.63 31.79 -1.68
N LEU A 26 16.15 30.64 -1.22
CA LEU A 26 17.02 29.55 -0.75
C LEU A 26 17.99 29.02 -1.85
N PRO A 27 19.22 28.59 -1.49
CA PRO A 27 20.13 27.88 -2.39
C PRO A 27 19.58 26.49 -2.76
N ARG A 28 20.16 25.82 -3.76
CA ARG A 28 19.77 24.45 -4.17
C ARG A 28 19.95 23.46 -3.01
N ARG A 29 19.05 22.48 -2.89
CA ARG A 29 19.19 21.32 -1.99
C ARG A 29 20.47 20.51 -2.24
N GLU A 30 21.04 20.01 -1.16
CA GLU A 30 22.24 19.15 -1.13
C GLU A 30 21.87 17.67 -1.12
N ALA A 31 20.78 17.32 -0.42
CA ALA A 31 20.23 15.98 -0.34
C ALA A 31 18.70 16.05 -0.26
N VAL A 32 18.01 15.00 -0.73
CA VAL A 32 16.55 14.86 -0.61
C VAL A 32 16.16 13.41 -0.33
N GLN A 33 15.16 13.23 0.52
CA GLN A 33 14.46 11.97 0.76
C GLN A 33 13.01 12.12 0.30
N LEU A 34 12.54 11.16 -0.49
CA LEU A 34 11.13 11.00 -0.85
C LEU A 34 10.54 9.87 -0.02
N THR A 35 9.36 10.08 0.56
CA THR A 35 8.60 9.03 1.23
C THR A 35 7.23 8.95 0.56
N ILE A 36 7.10 8.05 -0.41
CA ILE A 36 5.93 7.94 -1.28
C ILE A 36 4.92 6.96 -0.68
N TYR A 37 3.70 7.43 -0.44
CA TYR A 37 2.61 6.64 0.11
C TYR A 37 1.65 6.22 -1.02
N ASN A 38 1.16 4.97 -1.03
CA ASN A 38 0.34 4.49 -2.16
C ASN A 38 -1.18 4.55 -1.94
N SER A 39 -1.67 4.75 -0.72
CA SER A 39 -3.11 4.78 -0.41
C SER A 39 -3.78 6.14 -0.62
N ALA A 40 -3.00 7.18 -0.94
CA ALA A 40 -3.45 8.51 -1.33
C ALA A 40 -2.35 9.20 -2.16
N ASP A 41 -2.66 10.30 -2.86
CA ASP A 41 -1.66 11.09 -3.60
C ASP A 41 -0.83 11.98 -2.65
N LEU A 42 -0.02 11.32 -1.83
CA LEU A 42 0.76 11.89 -0.74
C LEU A 42 2.22 11.43 -0.86
N THR A 43 3.15 12.38 -0.86
CA THR A 43 4.58 12.13 -0.63
C THR A 43 5.14 13.13 0.36
N LEU A 44 5.80 12.62 1.41
CA LEU A 44 6.60 13.46 2.30
C LEU A 44 7.99 13.63 1.70
N VAL A 45 8.31 14.87 1.34
CA VAL A 45 9.66 15.29 0.97
C VAL A 45 10.38 15.77 2.24
N ARG A 46 11.65 15.39 2.39
CA ARG A 46 12.61 16.00 3.33
C ARG A 46 13.85 16.36 2.55
N GLU A 47 14.24 17.61 2.52
CA GLU A 47 15.46 18.07 1.84
C GLU A 47 16.35 18.89 2.76
N ARG A 48 17.66 18.80 2.54
CA ARG A 48 18.67 19.51 3.33
C ARG A 48 19.34 20.61 2.52
N ARG A 49 19.55 21.76 3.17
CA ARG A 49 20.18 22.96 2.58
C ARG A 49 21.10 23.59 3.62
N THR A 50 22.30 23.99 3.22
CA THR A 50 23.14 24.91 4.00
C THR A 50 22.73 26.35 3.68
N LEU A 51 22.36 27.12 4.71
CA LEU A 51 21.92 28.50 4.62
C LEU A 51 22.92 29.41 5.32
N THR A 52 23.30 30.52 4.70
CA THR A 52 24.07 31.57 5.37
C THR A 52 23.12 32.49 6.13
N LEU A 53 23.11 32.41 7.46
CA LEU A 53 22.36 33.32 8.33
C LEU A 53 23.28 34.44 8.87
N ALA A 54 22.72 35.63 9.00
CA ALA A 54 23.30 36.71 9.80
C ALA A 54 22.85 36.57 11.26
N LYS A 55 23.62 37.12 12.21
CA LYS A 55 23.13 37.25 13.59
C LYS A 55 21.98 38.28 13.63
N GLY A 56 20.89 37.92 14.32
CA GLY A 56 19.66 38.69 14.35
C GLY A 56 18.55 38.07 13.47
N LYS A 57 17.63 38.92 13.00
CA LYS A 57 16.51 38.50 12.16
C LYS A 57 16.88 38.34 10.69
N ASN A 58 16.66 37.13 10.19
CA ASN A 58 16.78 36.73 8.80
C ASN A 58 15.37 36.55 8.21
N ARG A 59 15.18 36.86 6.93
CA ARG A 59 13.88 36.70 6.26
C ARG A 59 14.06 35.99 4.92
N LEU A 60 13.62 34.74 4.85
CA LEU A 60 13.94 33.84 3.74
C LEU A 60 12.67 33.46 2.97
N GLU A 61 12.73 33.51 1.65
CA GLU A 61 11.63 33.06 0.78
C GLU A 61 11.85 31.60 0.35
N PHE A 62 10.87 30.76 0.64
CA PHE A 62 10.72 29.45 0.01
C PHE A 62 9.56 29.54 -0.99
N SER A 63 9.87 29.40 -2.27
CA SER A 63 8.90 29.48 -3.36
C SER A 63 9.14 28.39 -4.40
N TRP A 64 8.04 27.89 -4.98
CA TRP A 64 8.03 26.76 -5.91
C TRP A 64 7.22 27.10 -7.17
N ALA A 65 7.61 26.52 -8.31
CA ALA A 65 7.05 26.84 -9.61
C ALA A 65 6.55 25.57 -10.30
N ASN A 66 5.24 25.44 -10.45
CA ASN A 66 4.53 24.26 -10.97
C ASN A 66 4.58 23.00 -10.09
N THR A 67 5.30 22.99 -8.95
CA THR A 67 5.26 21.87 -8.00
C THR A 67 3.93 21.81 -7.22
N LEU A 68 3.39 20.61 -7.03
CA LEU A 68 2.19 20.31 -6.26
C LEU A 68 2.47 20.20 -4.74
N ILE A 69 3.15 21.20 -4.17
CA ILE A 69 3.42 21.29 -2.72
C ILE A 69 2.19 21.85 -2.00
N ASP A 70 1.79 21.23 -0.89
CA ASP A 70 0.85 21.83 0.07
C ASP A 70 1.58 22.89 0.92
N PRO A 71 1.27 24.19 0.77
CA PRO A 71 1.94 25.25 1.54
C PRO A 71 1.71 25.16 3.05
N THR A 72 0.65 24.49 3.51
CA THR A 72 0.32 24.37 4.94
C THR A 72 1.12 23.27 5.63
N SER A 73 1.70 22.36 4.87
CA SER A 73 2.56 21.27 5.36
C SER A 73 4.02 21.66 5.62
N VAL A 74 4.48 22.81 5.13
CA VAL A 74 5.92 23.12 5.04
C VAL A 74 6.51 23.47 6.42
N GLN A 75 7.45 22.64 6.87
CA GLN A 75 8.20 22.77 8.11
C GLN A 75 9.67 23.15 7.82
N PHE A 76 10.30 23.80 8.79
CA PHE A 76 11.70 24.24 8.76
C PHE A 76 12.34 23.92 10.10
N ASP A 77 13.43 23.16 10.08
CA ASP A 77 14.15 22.69 11.27
C ASP A 77 15.65 22.97 11.11
N ALA A 78 16.25 23.66 12.09
CA ALA A 78 17.69 23.87 12.14
C ALA A 78 18.39 22.60 12.66
N VAL A 79 19.15 21.91 11.79
CA VAL A 79 19.83 20.64 12.11
C VAL A 79 21.23 20.90 12.71
N SER A 80 21.87 22.01 12.35
CA SER A 80 23.02 22.55 13.09
C SER A 80 22.65 23.82 13.85
N ASN A 81 23.26 24.05 15.01
CA ASN A 81 22.95 25.18 15.90
C ASN A 81 21.47 25.24 16.36
N THR A 82 20.83 24.09 16.56
CA THR A 82 19.45 23.91 17.08
C THR A 82 19.05 24.96 18.12
N ASP A 83 19.85 25.10 19.17
CA ASP A 83 19.54 25.88 20.36
C ASP A 83 19.72 27.40 20.15
N LYS A 84 19.98 27.84 18.90
CA LYS A 84 20.43 29.19 18.54
C LYS A 84 19.80 29.74 17.26
N VAL A 85 18.91 28.97 16.63
CA VAL A 85 18.23 29.33 15.38
C VAL A 85 16.75 29.02 15.53
N GLU A 86 15.94 30.05 15.74
CA GLU A 86 14.52 29.93 16.08
C GLU A 86 13.64 30.46 14.93
N LEU A 87 12.65 29.65 14.53
CA LEU A 87 11.62 30.08 13.57
C LEU A 87 10.56 30.92 14.31
N ILE A 88 10.57 32.23 14.06
CA ILE A 88 9.70 33.20 14.75
C ILE A 88 8.31 33.30 14.11
N ASP A 89 8.25 33.35 12.77
CA ASP A 89 6.98 33.32 12.04
C ASP A 89 7.10 32.68 10.64
N ILE A 90 5.95 32.26 10.13
CA ILE A 90 5.71 31.87 8.73
C ILE A 90 4.65 32.80 8.17
N SER A 91 4.90 33.40 7.02
CA SER A 91 3.97 34.32 6.35
C SER A 91 3.71 33.90 4.90
N PHE A 92 2.44 33.84 4.49
CA PHE A 92 2.01 33.43 3.14
C PHE A 92 1.58 34.67 2.34
N PRO A 93 2.35 35.13 1.33
CA PRO A 93 2.03 36.35 0.61
C PRO A 93 0.82 36.16 -0.33
N ALA A 94 -0.24 36.95 -0.14
CA ALA A 94 -1.49 36.80 -0.90
C ALA A 94 -1.34 36.90 -2.44
N GLN A 95 -0.32 37.65 -2.90
CA GLN A 95 0.04 37.78 -4.31
C GLN A 95 0.97 36.68 -4.86
N ALA A 96 1.47 35.77 -4.02
CA ALA A 96 2.36 34.67 -4.39
C ALA A 96 1.93 33.38 -3.67
N PRO A 97 0.87 32.68 -4.14
CA PRO A 97 0.28 31.54 -3.45
C PRO A 97 1.21 30.31 -3.36
N ASN A 98 2.23 30.25 -4.22
CA ASN A 98 3.26 29.20 -4.25
C ASN A 98 4.56 29.68 -3.58
N ALA A 99 4.42 30.51 -2.55
CA ALA A 99 5.53 31.04 -1.78
C ALA A 99 5.12 31.18 -0.31
N LEU A 100 6.11 31.02 0.56
CA LEU A 100 6.05 31.43 1.95
C LEU A 100 7.34 32.17 2.32
N VAL A 101 7.27 32.96 3.36
CA VAL A 101 8.42 33.69 3.89
C VAL A 101 8.53 33.44 5.38
N TRP A 102 9.66 32.83 5.77
CA TRP A 102 10.05 32.60 7.16
C TRP A 102 10.75 33.82 7.74
N THR A 103 10.44 34.16 8.99
CA THR A 103 11.26 35.05 9.82
C THR A 103 12.00 34.20 10.84
N ILE A 104 13.33 34.21 10.80
CA ILE A 104 14.20 33.35 11.61
C ILE A 104 15.14 34.23 12.44
N GLU A 105 15.12 34.06 13.76
CA GLU A 105 16.09 34.67 14.68
C GLU A 105 17.32 33.74 14.78
N SER A 106 18.53 34.30 14.71
CA SER A 106 19.77 33.54 14.80
C SER A 106 20.75 34.21 15.75
N GLU A 107 21.20 33.49 16.78
CA GLU A 107 22.29 33.98 17.63
C GLU A 107 23.66 33.92 16.95
N VAL A 108 23.78 33.10 15.90
CA VAL A 108 25.01 32.84 15.13
C VAL A 108 25.01 33.61 13.82
N SER A 109 26.21 33.81 13.26
CA SER A 109 26.39 34.34 11.90
C SER A 109 27.32 33.41 11.14
N GLY A 110 26.89 32.89 10.00
CA GLY A 110 27.61 31.87 9.23
C GLY A 110 26.66 30.83 8.63
N GLU A 111 27.22 29.67 8.30
CA GLU A 111 26.49 28.55 7.70
C GLU A 111 25.72 27.74 8.75
N VAL A 112 24.44 27.48 8.45
CA VAL A 112 23.51 26.69 9.25
C VAL A 112 22.90 25.63 8.33
N ILE A 113 22.97 24.36 8.73
CA ILE A 113 22.36 23.25 7.99
C ILE A 113 20.92 23.14 8.47
N VAL A 114 19.97 23.18 7.54
CA VAL A 114 18.54 23.04 7.83
C VAL A 114 17.96 21.83 7.10
N GLU A 115 16.91 21.27 7.67
CA GLU A 115 16.00 20.34 6.99
C GLU A 115 14.69 21.09 6.74
N ILE A 116 14.18 20.95 5.52
CA ILE A 116 12.88 21.49 5.11
C ILE A 116 12.03 20.28 4.73
N SER A 117 10.85 20.16 5.31
CA SER A 117 9.95 19.03 5.03
C SER A 117 8.56 19.51 4.65
N TYR A 118 7.93 18.81 3.70
CA TYR A 118 6.64 19.18 3.14
C TYR A 118 5.96 18.00 2.46
N PHE A 119 4.64 18.07 2.36
CA PHE A 119 3.85 17.18 1.54
C PHE A 119 3.76 17.70 0.10
N THR A 120 3.88 16.79 -0.85
CA THR A 120 3.67 17.04 -2.27
C THR A 120 2.78 15.95 -2.87
N SER A 121 2.02 16.32 -3.88
CA SER A 121 1.14 15.45 -4.68
C SER A 121 1.81 15.11 -6.03
N GLY A 122 1.28 14.13 -6.76
CA GLY A 122 1.72 13.74 -8.11
C GLY A 122 2.80 12.67 -8.17
N LEU A 123 3.28 12.13 -7.05
CA LEU A 123 4.18 10.97 -7.02
C LEU A 123 3.42 9.71 -6.59
N THR A 124 3.52 8.66 -7.39
CA THR A 124 2.91 7.35 -7.14
C THR A 124 3.93 6.24 -7.32
N TRP A 125 3.67 5.06 -6.74
CA TRP A 125 4.52 3.89 -6.95
C TRP A 125 3.72 2.59 -7.07
N SER A 126 4.33 1.57 -7.66
CA SER A 126 3.73 0.24 -7.81
C SER A 126 4.78 -0.85 -7.82
N ALA A 127 4.47 -2.04 -7.29
CA ALA A 127 5.27 -3.22 -7.53
C ALA A 127 4.93 -3.86 -8.90
N ASP A 128 5.96 -4.19 -9.67
CA ASP A 128 5.90 -5.05 -10.84
C ASP A 128 6.74 -6.32 -10.59
N TYR A 129 6.17 -7.50 -10.78
CA TYR A 129 6.84 -8.79 -10.63
C TYR A 129 7.01 -9.49 -11.98
N GLU A 130 8.23 -9.93 -12.28
CA GLU A 130 8.50 -10.86 -13.37
C GLU A 130 8.82 -12.23 -12.77
N ALA A 131 7.99 -13.23 -13.08
CA ALA A 131 8.11 -14.60 -12.59
C ALA A 131 8.44 -15.53 -13.77
N THR A 132 9.51 -16.32 -13.67
CA THR A 132 9.89 -17.33 -14.66
C THR A 132 9.90 -18.70 -14.02
N ALA A 133 8.97 -19.56 -14.41
CA ALA A 133 8.92 -20.95 -14.01
C ALA A 133 9.88 -21.82 -14.83
N ASP A 134 10.39 -22.87 -14.20
CA ASP A 134 11.17 -23.90 -14.90
C ASP A 134 10.28 -24.73 -15.84
N LYS A 135 10.92 -25.52 -16.71
CA LYS A 135 10.25 -26.44 -17.64
C LYS A 135 9.24 -27.38 -16.93
N GLY A 136 9.55 -27.84 -15.73
CA GLY A 136 8.67 -28.72 -14.95
C GLY A 136 7.51 -28.03 -14.25
N GLY A 137 7.52 -26.69 -14.14
CA GLY A 137 6.52 -25.94 -13.37
C GLY A 137 6.57 -26.27 -11.87
N LYS A 138 7.77 -26.53 -11.34
CA LYS A 138 8.06 -26.89 -9.93
C LYS A 138 8.96 -25.90 -9.23
N LYS A 139 9.69 -25.08 -9.98
CA LYS A 139 10.51 -23.98 -9.48
C LYS A 139 10.20 -22.67 -10.18
N LEU A 140 10.31 -21.59 -9.44
CA LEU A 140 10.15 -20.22 -9.89
C LEU A 140 11.43 -19.42 -9.63
N SER A 141 11.76 -18.52 -10.55
CA SER A 141 12.65 -17.39 -10.29
C SER A 141 11.83 -16.11 -10.38
N LEU A 142 11.93 -15.26 -9.36
CA LEU A 142 11.09 -14.07 -9.18
C LEU A 142 11.98 -12.82 -9.11
N ASN A 143 11.72 -11.88 -10.00
CA ASN A 143 12.27 -10.53 -9.95
C ASN A 143 11.16 -9.58 -9.49
N SER A 144 11.33 -8.95 -8.32
CA SER A 144 10.47 -7.86 -7.86
C SER A 144 11.09 -6.53 -8.27
N PHE A 145 10.28 -5.65 -8.84
CA PHE A 145 10.67 -4.30 -9.20
C PHE A 145 9.75 -3.29 -8.54
N VAL A 146 10.33 -2.18 -8.07
CA VAL A 146 9.59 -0.96 -7.76
C VAL A 146 9.54 -0.13 -9.03
N LYS A 147 8.38 0.42 -9.35
CA LYS A 147 8.23 1.52 -10.30
C LYS A 147 7.70 2.74 -9.56
N ALA A 148 8.46 3.84 -9.55
CA ALA A 148 7.96 5.16 -9.16
C ALA A 148 7.59 5.98 -10.41
N THR A 149 6.53 6.78 -10.32
CA THR A 149 6.08 7.69 -11.39
C THR A 149 5.90 9.08 -10.79
N ASN A 150 6.57 10.09 -11.34
CA ASN A 150 6.55 11.46 -10.83
C ASN A 150 5.90 12.40 -11.84
N ASN A 151 4.80 13.04 -11.44
CA ASN A 151 4.12 14.13 -12.13
C ASN A 151 3.92 15.35 -11.20
N SER A 152 4.71 15.44 -10.13
CA SER A 152 4.59 16.48 -9.08
C SER A 152 4.90 17.89 -9.56
N GLY A 153 5.52 18.04 -10.73
CA GLY A 153 6.05 19.31 -11.23
C GLY A 153 7.56 19.48 -11.07
N GLU A 154 8.24 18.66 -10.26
CA GLU A 154 9.63 18.89 -9.84
C GLU A 154 10.54 17.66 -9.98
N ASP A 155 11.81 17.89 -10.36
CA ASP A 155 12.84 16.87 -10.48
C ASP A 155 13.55 16.61 -9.13
N TYR A 156 13.53 15.37 -8.68
CA TYR A 156 14.23 14.96 -7.45
C TYR A 156 15.52 14.23 -7.80
N ASP A 157 16.59 14.98 -8.05
CA ASP A 157 17.93 14.43 -8.24
C ASP A 157 18.47 13.77 -6.96
N GLY A 158 19.13 12.62 -7.10
CA GLY A 158 19.87 11.97 -6.01
C GLY A 158 19.01 11.60 -4.79
N ALA A 159 17.73 11.29 -4.99
CA ALA A 159 16.81 11.09 -3.88
C ALA A 159 17.02 9.73 -3.18
N GLN A 160 17.06 9.73 -1.85
CA GLN A 160 16.77 8.49 -1.09
C GLN A 160 15.27 8.23 -1.19
N VAL A 161 14.87 7.14 -1.85
CA VAL A 161 13.44 6.82 -2.04
C VAL A 161 12.99 5.80 -1.01
N ARG A 162 12.01 6.19 -0.19
CA ARG A 162 11.23 5.33 0.70
C ARG A 162 9.81 5.19 0.17
N LEU A 163 9.23 4.02 0.35
CA LEU A 163 7.92 3.63 -0.18
C LEU A 163 7.11 3.01 0.95
N ILE A 164 5.84 3.39 1.09
CA ILE A 164 5.00 2.91 2.19
C ILE A 164 3.80 2.13 1.68
N VAL A 165 3.67 0.90 2.17
CA VAL A 165 2.49 0.05 2.05
C VAL A 165 1.67 0.13 3.33
N GLY A 166 0.38 0.39 3.18
CA GLY A 166 -0.60 0.53 4.26
C GLY A 166 -1.72 1.49 3.87
N THR A 167 -2.84 1.44 4.58
CA THR A 167 -3.99 2.35 4.35
C THR A 167 -3.90 3.55 5.28
N ILE A 168 -3.84 4.76 4.73
CA ILE A 168 -3.72 6.00 5.50
C ILE A 168 -5.10 6.63 5.69
N HIS A 169 -5.39 7.07 6.91
CA HIS A 169 -6.53 7.93 7.18
C HIS A 169 -6.13 9.41 7.02
N LEU A 170 -6.33 9.94 5.81
CA LEU A 170 -6.31 11.38 5.55
C LEU A 170 -7.70 11.97 5.77
N VAL A 171 -7.76 13.17 6.35
CA VAL A 171 -9.00 13.95 6.49
C VAL A 171 -9.27 14.79 5.23
N GLU A 172 -8.20 15.17 4.52
CA GLU A 172 -8.21 16.10 3.39
C GLU A 172 -7.23 15.65 2.30
N ASP A 173 -7.46 16.05 1.04
CA ASP A 173 -6.66 15.65 -0.11
C ASP A 173 -5.52 16.65 -0.38
N ILE A 174 -4.28 16.16 -0.44
CA ILE A 174 -3.07 16.99 -0.67
C ILE A 174 -3.13 17.69 -2.03
N SER A 175 -3.73 17.07 -3.04
CA SER A 175 -3.89 17.68 -4.36
C SER A 175 -4.89 18.85 -4.32
N GLU A 176 -5.92 18.81 -3.47
CA GLU A 176 -6.78 19.98 -3.24
C GLU A 176 -6.04 21.11 -2.52
N LEU A 177 -5.23 20.81 -1.50
CA LEU A 177 -4.47 21.80 -0.74
C LEU A 177 -3.42 22.49 -1.61
N ALA A 178 -2.62 21.72 -2.36
CA ALA A 178 -1.62 22.22 -3.29
C ALA A 178 -2.23 23.13 -4.39
N ASN A 179 -3.38 22.77 -4.96
CA ASN A 179 -4.06 23.59 -5.96
C ASN A 179 -4.81 24.80 -5.39
N ARG A 180 -5.15 24.81 -4.09
CA ARG A 180 -5.87 25.90 -3.41
C ARG A 180 -4.95 27.01 -2.88
N GLY A 181 -3.72 26.65 -2.54
CA GLY A 181 -2.81 27.51 -1.78
C GLY A 181 -3.25 27.67 -0.32
N ALA A 182 -2.50 28.47 0.47
CA ALA A 182 -2.69 28.66 1.92
C ALA A 182 -3.94 29.48 2.31
N ARG A 183 -5.11 29.14 1.76
CA ARG A 183 -6.40 29.80 2.02
C ARG A 183 -7.15 29.06 3.14
N PRO A 184 -7.64 29.76 4.18
CA PRO A 184 -8.38 29.13 5.26
C PRO A 184 -9.58 28.31 4.76
N ILE A 185 -9.73 27.11 5.30
CA ILE A 185 -10.82 26.20 4.96
C ILE A 185 -12.13 26.78 5.52
N PRO A 186 -13.18 26.97 4.69
CA PRO A 186 -14.49 27.34 5.21
C PRO A 186 -14.96 26.25 6.17
N PRO A 187 -15.38 26.58 7.42
CA PRO A 187 -15.79 25.56 8.37
C PRO A 187 -16.92 24.71 7.78
N PRO A 188 -16.87 23.38 7.94
CA PRO A 188 -17.73 22.46 7.20
C PRO A 188 -19.20 22.84 7.42
N VAL A 189 -19.92 23.08 6.32
CA VAL A 189 -21.32 23.53 6.35
C VAL A 189 -22.17 22.38 6.87
N LEU A 190 -22.38 22.38 8.20
CA LEU A 190 -23.09 21.32 8.90
C LEU A 190 -24.55 21.31 8.44
N ASN A 191 -24.86 20.45 7.48
CA ASN A 191 -26.21 20.23 6.96
C ASN A 191 -27.12 19.74 8.10
N ARG A 192 -27.78 20.69 8.79
CA ARG A 192 -28.55 20.46 10.02
C ARG A 192 -29.59 19.33 9.90
N ALA A 193 -30.09 19.07 8.69
CA ALA A 193 -30.97 17.94 8.38
C ALA A 193 -30.39 16.56 8.77
N ARG A 194 -29.06 16.39 8.83
CA ARG A 194 -28.40 15.12 9.19
C ARG A 194 -28.02 15.00 10.67
N ALA A 195 -28.15 16.08 11.45
CA ALA A 195 -27.79 16.12 12.87
C ALA A 195 -28.92 15.67 13.82
N MET A 196 -30.09 15.32 13.29
CA MET A 196 -31.31 15.06 14.07
C MET A 196 -31.75 13.58 14.09
N MET A 197 -30.83 12.66 13.77
CA MET A 197 -31.06 11.20 13.76
C MET A 197 -29.88 10.43 14.38
N MET A 198 -29.50 10.77 15.61
CA MET A 198 -28.57 10.00 16.44
C MET A 198 -29.20 9.79 17.84
N PRO A 199 -29.42 8.54 18.29
CA PRO A 199 -29.85 8.26 19.66
C PRO A 199 -28.73 8.48 20.68
N GLU A 200 -29.05 8.94 21.88
CA GLU A 200 -28.07 9.18 22.95
C GLU A 200 -27.59 7.90 23.65
N ALA A 201 -26.57 7.26 23.08
CA ALA A 201 -25.60 6.40 23.76
C ALA A 201 -24.31 6.38 22.92
N VAL A 202 -23.09 6.47 23.47
CA VAL A 202 -22.61 6.18 24.84
C VAL A 202 -21.79 7.35 25.38
N ALA A 203 -21.99 7.73 26.65
CA ALA A 203 -21.25 8.81 27.30
C ALA A 203 -20.90 8.50 28.77
N SER A 204 -20.07 7.46 29.02
CA SER A 204 -19.62 7.14 30.38
C SER A 204 -18.39 6.23 30.49
N SER A 205 -17.18 6.80 30.56
CA SER A 205 -16.12 6.41 31.51
C SER A 205 -14.92 7.36 31.43
N VAL A 206 -14.42 7.82 32.58
CA VAL A 206 -13.19 8.63 32.71
C VAL A 206 -12.47 8.22 34.00
N GLY A 207 -11.14 8.08 33.92
CA GLY A 207 -10.26 7.76 35.05
C GLY A 207 -9.48 6.45 34.83
N LEU A 208 -8.23 6.32 35.28
CA LEU A 208 -7.37 7.26 36.00
C LEU A 208 -5.89 7.00 35.62
N GLY A 209 -5.02 8.02 35.72
CA GLY A 209 -3.64 7.94 35.22
C GLY A 209 -2.59 7.48 36.26
N GLY A 210 -1.36 7.28 35.78
CA GLY A 210 -0.16 7.02 36.59
C GLY A 210 1.13 7.42 35.86
N ARG A 211 2.12 7.91 36.59
CA ARG A 211 3.50 8.22 36.15
C ARG A 211 4.49 7.38 36.96
N PHE A 212 5.62 6.99 36.40
CA PHE A 212 6.97 6.99 37.02
C PHE A 212 8.07 6.59 36.00
N SER A 213 9.33 6.86 36.34
CA SER A 213 10.57 6.38 35.69
C SER A 213 11.41 5.63 36.76
N ALA A 214 12.67 5.19 36.63
CA ALA A 214 13.77 5.42 35.68
C ALA A 214 14.84 4.30 35.87
N ASP A 215 15.82 4.02 34.99
CA ASP A 215 16.06 4.22 33.54
C ASP A 215 17.27 3.30 33.17
N SER A 216 17.48 2.90 31.90
CA SER A 216 18.62 2.02 31.53
C SER A 216 19.02 2.07 30.04
N GLU A 217 20.31 2.36 29.75
CA GLU A 217 20.94 2.24 28.42
C GLU A 217 21.76 0.93 28.32
N GLU A 218 21.79 0.30 27.13
CA GLU A 218 22.89 -0.57 26.66
C GLU A 218 22.86 -0.64 25.09
N PRO A 219 23.85 -1.23 24.39
CA PRO A 219 24.29 -0.76 23.05
C PRO A 219 23.33 -1.03 21.86
N PRO A 220 23.50 -0.31 20.73
CA PRO A 220 22.53 -0.27 19.64
C PRO A 220 22.42 -1.57 18.83
N GLU A 221 21.24 -2.17 18.86
CA GLU A 221 20.79 -3.21 17.93
C GLU A 221 20.09 -2.57 16.70
N ILE A 222 20.02 -3.29 15.57
CA ILE A 222 19.56 -2.72 14.29
C ILE A 222 18.03 -2.52 14.31
N ILE A 223 17.60 -1.27 14.49
CA ILE A 223 16.18 -0.89 14.61
C ILE A 223 15.43 -1.12 13.29
N ARG A 224 14.40 -1.97 13.33
CA ARG A 224 13.36 -2.05 12.30
C ARG A 224 12.22 -1.12 12.69
N GLU A 225 12.13 0.06 12.09
CA GLU A 225 11.05 1.03 12.35
C GLU A 225 9.71 0.60 11.73
N GLY A 226 9.06 -0.39 12.33
CA GLY A 226 7.66 -0.70 12.05
C GLY A 226 6.75 0.30 12.78
N LEU A 227 6.17 1.25 12.04
CA LEU A 227 5.19 2.22 12.58
C LEU A 227 3.81 1.56 12.80
N SER A 228 3.77 0.49 13.60
CA SER A 228 2.62 -0.34 14.04
C SER A 228 1.74 -1.00 12.96
N GLU A 229 1.48 -0.34 11.83
CA GLU A 229 0.57 -0.81 10.76
C GLU A 229 1.19 -0.70 9.35
N TYR A 230 2.32 0.00 9.21
CA TYR A 230 2.96 0.32 7.93
C TYR A 230 4.25 -0.46 7.68
N PHE A 231 4.48 -0.85 6.42
CA PHE A 231 5.77 -1.38 5.96
C PHE A 231 6.48 -0.34 5.08
N ILE A 232 7.70 0.04 5.48
CA ILE A 232 8.55 1.02 4.81
C ILE A 232 9.63 0.29 4.01
N TYR A 233 9.52 0.30 2.68
CA TYR A 233 10.56 -0.22 1.79
C TYR A 233 11.49 0.93 1.42
N THR A 234 12.80 0.78 1.67
CA THR A 234 13.80 1.77 1.26
C THR A 234 14.53 1.26 0.02
N VAL A 235 14.39 1.97 -1.10
CA VAL A 235 15.14 1.67 -2.32
C VAL A 235 16.62 1.94 -2.01
N SER A 236 17.48 0.95 -2.25
CA SER A 236 18.90 1.05 -1.89
C SER A 236 19.63 2.06 -2.78
N GLY A 237 20.31 3.02 -2.15
CA GLY A 237 21.06 4.08 -2.83
C GLY A 237 20.25 5.34 -3.14
N GLU A 238 20.89 6.27 -3.85
CA GLU A 238 20.30 7.53 -4.31
C GLU A 238 19.86 7.41 -5.77
N HIS A 239 18.67 7.92 -6.10
CA HIS A 239 18.08 7.79 -7.44
C HIS A 239 17.45 9.11 -7.89
N SER A 240 17.76 9.56 -9.11
CA SER A 240 17.00 10.67 -9.71
C SER A 240 15.60 10.22 -10.09
N VAL A 241 14.58 10.97 -9.67
CA VAL A 241 13.17 10.75 -10.01
C VAL A 241 12.64 11.97 -10.81
N PRO A 242 12.91 12.05 -12.13
CA PRO A 242 12.52 13.20 -12.93
C PRO A 242 11.00 13.29 -13.15
N ASN A 243 10.50 14.52 -13.26
CA ASN A 243 9.10 14.86 -13.48
C ASN A 243 8.64 14.48 -14.90
N THR A 244 7.38 14.08 -15.04
CA THR A 244 6.75 13.47 -16.24
C THR A 244 7.31 12.09 -16.65
N TRP A 245 8.18 11.49 -15.84
CA TRP A 245 8.79 10.18 -16.10
C TRP A 245 8.38 9.12 -15.07
N ALA A 246 8.62 7.87 -15.43
CA ALA A 246 8.60 6.76 -14.49
C ALA A 246 9.95 6.03 -14.49
N VAL A 247 10.44 5.73 -13.29
CA VAL A 247 11.72 5.02 -13.07
C VAL A 247 11.41 3.66 -12.46
N ARG A 248 12.13 2.61 -12.90
CA ARG A 248 11.93 1.24 -12.44
C ARG A 248 13.24 0.67 -11.90
N TRP A 249 13.25 0.27 -10.63
CA TRP A 249 14.38 -0.30 -9.93
C TRP A 249 14.13 -1.77 -9.61
N LEU A 250 15.16 -2.60 -9.65
CA LEU A 250 15.09 -3.96 -9.11
C LEU A 250 15.07 -3.86 -7.57
N ASN A 251 14.01 -4.38 -6.95
CA ASN A 251 13.88 -4.47 -5.50
C ASN A 251 14.63 -5.71 -4.98
N PHE A 252 14.30 -6.88 -5.52
CA PHE A 252 15.03 -8.12 -5.28
C PHE A 252 14.93 -9.08 -6.48
N SER A 253 15.86 -10.03 -6.55
CA SER A 253 15.82 -11.18 -7.44
C SER A 253 16.09 -12.44 -6.63
N GLN A 254 15.22 -13.45 -6.76
CA GLN A 254 15.32 -14.71 -6.02
C GLN A 254 15.06 -15.89 -6.95
N SER A 255 16.02 -16.82 -7.05
CA SER A 255 15.89 -18.07 -7.82
C SER A 255 15.50 -19.25 -6.94
N ASP A 256 15.17 -20.37 -7.58
CA ASP A 256 14.97 -21.67 -6.93
C ASP A 256 13.91 -21.64 -5.81
N ILE A 257 12.86 -20.85 -5.99
CA ILE A 257 11.68 -20.88 -5.14
C ILE A 257 10.88 -22.11 -5.58
N ASP A 258 10.71 -23.11 -4.70
CA ASP A 258 9.88 -24.28 -5.03
C ASP A 258 8.39 -23.87 -5.05
N ILE A 259 7.59 -24.42 -5.97
CA ILE A 259 6.19 -24.03 -6.19
C ILE A 259 5.26 -25.24 -6.35
N GLU A 260 4.02 -25.09 -5.87
CA GLU A 260 2.89 -25.93 -6.21
C GLU A 260 2.25 -25.45 -7.52
N ASN A 261 2.08 -26.33 -8.50
CA ASN A 261 1.41 -26.06 -9.78
C ASN A 261 0.16 -26.94 -9.87
N PHE A 262 -1.01 -26.31 -9.82
CA PHE A 262 -2.30 -26.99 -9.73
C PHE A 262 -3.37 -26.22 -10.52
N TYR A 263 -4.55 -26.84 -10.67
CA TYR A 263 -5.70 -26.23 -11.32
C TYR A 263 -6.85 -26.07 -10.32
N ARG A 264 -7.68 -25.04 -10.48
CA ARG A 264 -8.94 -24.88 -9.73
C ARG A 264 -10.09 -24.61 -10.69
N TYR A 265 -11.19 -25.34 -10.52
CA TYR A 265 -12.48 -25.05 -11.15
C TYR A 265 -13.48 -24.63 -10.07
N GLU A 266 -14.11 -23.48 -10.25
CA GLU A 266 -15.18 -22.97 -9.38
C GLU A 266 -16.29 -22.39 -10.28
N GLU A 267 -17.48 -23.01 -10.27
CA GLU A 267 -18.57 -22.67 -11.20
C GLU A 267 -19.09 -21.24 -10.96
N GLY A 268 -19.24 -20.83 -9.70
CA GLY A 268 -19.74 -19.50 -9.32
C GLY A 268 -18.78 -18.33 -9.58
N ARG A 269 -17.50 -18.60 -9.88
CA ARG A 269 -16.44 -17.58 -9.97
C ARG A 269 -15.70 -17.53 -11.30
N TYR A 270 -15.46 -18.69 -11.91
CA TYR A 270 -14.67 -18.80 -13.15
C TYR A 270 -15.45 -19.53 -14.25
N ASN A 271 -16.18 -20.60 -13.90
CA ASN A 271 -16.83 -21.52 -14.84
C ASN A 271 -15.89 -22.16 -15.89
N GLU A 272 -14.59 -22.08 -15.67
CA GLU A 272 -13.51 -22.66 -16.49
C GLU A 272 -12.38 -23.14 -15.56
N PRO A 273 -11.66 -24.24 -15.87
CA PRO A 273 -10.51 -24.66 -15.07
C PRO A 273 -9.35 -23.68 -15.26
N ARG A 274 -8.90 -23.07 -14.16
CA ARG A 274 -7.77 -22.14 -14.16
C ARG A 274 -6.53 -22.73 -13.54
N ARG A 275 -5.36 -22.38 -14.08
CA ARG A 275 -4.07 -22.84 -13.60
C ARG A 275 -3.50 -21.84 -12.60
N PHE A 276 -2.93 -22.34 -11.50
CA PHE A 276 -2.35 -21.55 -10.44
C PHE A 276 -0.93 -22.02 -10.13
N PHE A 277 -0.05 -21.06 -9.86
CA PHE A 277 1.17 -21.31 -9.09
C PHE A 277 0.96 -20.87 -7.65
N LYS A 278 1.44 -21.67 -6.70
CA LYS A 278 1.35 -21.38 -5.28
C LYS A 278 2.69 -21.56 -4.58
N LEU A 279 3.00 -20.60 -3.72
CA LEU A 279 4.22 -20.49 -2.94
C LEU A 279 3.91 -19.74 -1.64
N LYS A 280 4.82 -19.78 -0.68
CA LYS A 280 4.64 -19.08 0.60
C LYS A 280 5.68 -17.97 0.76
N ASN A 281 5.29 -16.83 1.33
CA ASN A 281 6.22 -15.74 1.62
C ASN A 281 7.00 -16.00 2.91
N ASP A 282 7.85 -17.04 2.93
CA ASP A 282 8.66 -17.42 4.09
C ASP A 282 10.12 -17.77 3.73
N GLU A 283 10.95 -17.91 4.77
CA GLU A 283 12.40 -18.18 4.61
C GLU A 283 12.69 -19.53 3.95
N ALA A 284 11.80 -20.52 4.08
CA ALA A 284 11.97 -21.83 3.43
C ALA A 284 11.86 -21.70 1.90
N HIS A 285 10.97 -20.82 1.43
CA HIS A 285 10.85 -20.41 0.03
C HIS A 285 11.87 -19.32 -0.37
N LYS A 286 12.80 -18.94 0.53
CA LYS A 286 13.81 -17.88 0.37
C LYS A 286 13.21 -16.47 0.22
N LEU A 287 11.97 -16.30 0.67
CA LEU A 287 11.26 -15.02 0.75
C LEU A 287 11.12 -14.63 2.24
N GLY A 288 10.04 -13.98 2.65
CA GLY A 288 9.67 -13.81 4.06
C GLY A 288 10.47 -12.79 4.88
N LYS A 289 11.49 -12.14 4.31
CA LYS A 289 12.18 -11.01 4.96
C LYS A 289 11.26 -9.79 5.15
N GLU A 290 10.41 -9.59 4.16
CA GLU A 290 9.49 -8.46 3.99
C GLU A 290 8.17 -8.98 3.39
N PRO A 291 7.04 -8.26 3.55
CA PRO A 291 5.83 -8.57 2.78
C PRO A 291 6.07 -8.36 1.28
N LEU A 292 5.17 -8.91 0.47
CA LEU A 292 5.10 -8.60 -0.96
C LEU A 292 3.97 -7.59 -1.18
N PRO A 293 4.27 -6.34 -1.63
CA PRO A 293 3.24 -5.37 -2.01
C PRO A 293 2.26 -5.91 -3.05
N ASP A 294 1.04 -5.36 -3.06
CA ASP A 294 0.13 -5.52 -4.19
C ASP A 294 0.77 -4.93 -5.47
N GLY A 295 0.48 -5.53 -6.60
CA GLY A 295 1.22 -5.24 -7.82
C GLY A 295 0.90 -6.15 -8.98
N ARG A 296 1.41 -5.80 -10.15
CA ARG A 296 1.27 -6.60 -11.37
C ARG A 296 2.25 -7.76 -11.33
N ILE A 297 1.82 -8.95 -11.75
CA ILE A 297 2.75 -10.07 -12.03
C ILE A 297 2.60 -10.55 -13.47
N GLU A 298 3.73 -10.74 -14.13
CA GLU A 298 3.85 -11.32 -15.48
C GLU A 298 4.64 -12.62 -15.38
N VAL A 299 4.03 -13.72 -15.85
CA VAL A 299 4.53 -15.08 -15.63
C VAL A 299 4.95 -15.71 -16.95
N PHE A 300 6.16 -16.26 -16.95
CA PHE A 300 6.79 -16.97 -18.06
C PHE A 300 7.16 -18.40 -17.66
N GLN A 301 7.40 -19.27 -18.64
CA GLN A 301 7.94 -20.61 -18.44
C GLN A 301 9.06 -20.91 -19.44
N VAL A 302 10.14 -21.55 -18.96
CA VAL A 302 11.25 -21.99 -19.81
C VAL A 302 10.86 -23.23 -20.63
N ARG A 303 11.15 -23.21 -21.93
CA ARG A 303 10.93 -24.33 -22.88
C ARG A 303 12.16 -25.22 -23.04
N GLU A 304 11.98 -26.34 -23.73
CA GLU A 304 13.04 -27.30 -24.13
C GLU A 304 14.24 -26.65 -24.84
N ASP A 305 13.97 -25.62 -25.65
CA ASP A 305 14.95 -24.86 -26.44
C ASP A 305 15.59 -23.71 -25.65
N GLY A 306 15.29 -23.58 -24.35
CA GLY A 306 15.74 -22.48 -23.50
C GLY A 306 14.99 -21.16 -23.70
N THR A 307 14.03 -21.07 -24.62
CA THR A 307 13.21 -19.87 -24.80
C THR A 307 12.20 -19.70 -23.66
N ARG A 308 11.71 -18.47 -23.44
CA ARG A 308 10.63 -18.20 -22.50
C ARG A 308 9.30 -18.11 -23.25
N ALA A 309 8.32 -18.92 -22.84
CA ALA A 309 6.91 -18.73 -23.20
C ALA A 309 6.25 -17.82 -22.16
N PHE A 310 5.38 -16.89 -22.58
CA PHE A 310 4.46 -16.21 -21.68
C PHE A 310 3.34 -17.18 -21.28
N LEU A 311 3.05 -17.31 -19.98
CA LEU A 311 1.93 -18.09 -19.46
C LEU A 311 0.71 -17.21 -19.17
N GLY A 312 0.92 -16.08 -18.48
CA GLY A 312 -0.19 -15.27 -18.00
C GLY A 312 0.25 -14.00 -17.30
N LYS A 313 -0.73 -13.14 -17.00
CA LYS A 313 -0.55 -11.85 -16.33
C LYS A 313 -1.75 -11.58 -15.44
N THR A 314 -1.49 -11.27 -14.17
CA THR A 314 -2.54 -10.99 -13.19
C THR A 314 -2.12 -9.86 -12.24
N ILE A 315 -3.00 -9.50 -11.31
CA ILE A 315 -2.73 -8.53 -10.24
C ILE A 315 -2.64 -9.32 -8.94
N SER A 316 -1.47 -9.29 -8.33
CA SER A 316 -1.29 -9.76 -6.96
C SER A 316 -1.91 -8.77 -5.98
N LYS A 317 -2.55 -9.31 -4.96
CA LYS A 317 -2.80 -8.56 -3.71
C LYS A 317 -1.53 -8.55 -2.86
N TYR A 318 -1.56 -7.75 -1.79
CA TYR A 318 -0.57 -7.76 -0.73
C TYR A 318 -0.46 -9.16 -0.09
N VAL A 319 0.76 -9.66 0.09
CA VAL A 319 1.04 -10.95 0.75
C VAL A 319 1.91 -10.71 2.00
N PRO A 320 1.36 -10.86 3.22
CA PRO A 320 2.14 -10.77 4.45
C PRO A 320 3.32 -11.76 4.50
N VAL A 321 4.27 -11.53 5.41
CA VAL A 321 5.27 -12.55 5.76
C VAL A 321 4.56 -13.75 6.41
N GLY A 322 4.93 -14.96 6.00
CA GLY A 322 4.35 -16.21 6.48
C GLY A 322 3.07 -16.65 5.77
N GLU A 323 2.52 -15.84 4.85
CA GLU A 323 1.27 -16.15 4.14
C GLU A 323 1.47 -16.80 2.77
N TRP A 324 0.42 -17.48 2.30
CA TRP A 324 0.40 -18.11 0.98
C TRP A 324 0.09 -17.11 -0.14
N TRP A 325 0.82 -17.21 -1.23
CA TRP A 325 0.58 -16.51 -2.48
C TRP A 325 0.05 -17.49 -3.53
N GLU A 326 -1.15 -17.25 -4.05
CA GLU A 326 -1.69 -17.97 -5.21
C GLU A 326 -1.74 -17.03 -6.43
N ILE A 327 -1.05 -17.40 -7.50
CA ILE A 327 -0.92 -16.63 -8.73
C ILE A 327 -1.81 -17.28 -9.81
N ASP A 328 -2.93 -16.64 -10.13
CA ASP A 328 -3.84 -17.02 -11.22
C ASP A 328 -3.16 -16.78 -12.59
N LEU A 329 -2.96 -17.85 -13.37
CA LEU A 329 -2.36 -17.80 -14.70
C LEU A 329 -3.41 -17.69 -15.82
N GLY A 330 -4.70 -17.78 -15.49
CA GLY A 330 -5.80 -17.89 -16.44
C GLY A 330 -6.24 -19.34 -16.72
N ALA A 331 -7.13 -19.49 -17.69
CA ALA A 331 -7.66 -20.78 -18.12
C ALA A 331 -6.65 -21.59 -18.93
N ASP A 332 -6.71 -22.92 -18.78
CA ASP A 332 -5.96 -23.85 -19.63
C ASP A 332 -6.95 -24.70 -20.45
N PRO A 333 -7.01 -24.56 -21.79
CA PRO A 333 -7.98 -25.28 -22.62
C PRO A 333 -7.72 -26.80 -22.67
N ASP A 334 -6.54 -27.27 -22.28
CA ASP A 334 -6.23 -28.70 -22.23
C ASP A 334 -6.84 -29.36 -20.97
N VAL A 335 -7.24 -28.59 -19.95
CA VAL A 335 -7.88 -29.09 -18.73
C VAL A 335 -9.38 -28.79 -18.75
N ILE A 336 -10.20 -29.83 -18.72
CA ILE A 336 -11.65 -29.72 -18.91
C ILE A 336 -12.39 -30.28 -17.69
N VAL A 337 -13.31 -29.48 -17.14
CA VAL A 337 -14.26 -29.89 -16.10
C VAL A 337 -15.68 -29.59 -16.61
N LYS A 338 -16.56 -30.59 -16.57
CA LYS A 338 -17.94 -30.51 -17.08
C LYS A 338 -18.93 -31.09 -16.07
N PRO A 339 -19.50 -30.27 -15.17
CA PRO A 339 -20.63 -30.66 -14.34
C PRO A 339 -21.88 -30.93 -15.18
N LYS A 340 -22.65 -31.96 -14.81
CA LYS A 340 -23.94 -32.32 -15.41
C LYS A 340 -24.92 -32.69 -14.31
N LEU A 341 -26.06 -32.01 -14.27
CA LEU A 341 -27.21 -32.46 -13.48
C LEU A 341 -27.81 -33.68 -14.17
N MET A 342 -27.66 -34.87 -13.56
CA MET A 342 -28.12 -36.14 -14.14
C MET A 342 -29.58 -36.42 -13.79
N ARG A 343 -30.02 -36.02 -12.60
CA ARG A 343 -31.36 -36.29 -12.07
C ARG A 343 -31.71 -35.26 -11.00
N ARG A 344 -32.96 -34.80 -11.00
CA ARG A 344 -33.53 -33.91 -9.98
C ARG A 344 -34.89 -34.44 -9.55
N GLU A 345 -35.06 -34.61 -8.24
CA GLU A 345 -36.24 -35.17 -7.61
C GLU A 345 -36.70 -34.25 -6.46
N ILE A 346 -38.00 -34.28 -6.18
CA ILE A 346 -38.60 -33.65 -5.00
C ILE A 346 -39.17 -34.78 -4.14
N ASP A 347 -38.86 -34.74 -2.85
CA ASP A 347 -39.21 -35.77 -1.87
C ASP A 347 -39.62 -35.10 -0.54
N ASP A 348 -40.28 -35.85 0.34
CA ASP A 348 -40.62 -35.44 1.71
C ASP A 348 -41.37 -34.10 1.76
N VAL A 349 -42.46 -33.98 1.00
CA VAL A 349 -43.25 -32.74 0.91
C VAL A 349 -44.20 -32.63 2.10
N GLU A 350 -43.94 -31.66 2.96
CA GLU A 350 -44.84 -31.20 4.01
C GLU A 350 -45.82 -30.16 3.46
N PHE A 351 -47.03 -30.14 4.01
CA PHE A 351 -48.10 -29.19 3.67
C PHE A 351 -48.58 -28.47 4.92
N ASP A 352 -49.10 -27.25 4.78
CA ASP A 352 -49.70 -26.49 5.88
C ASP A 352 -51.21 -26.80 6.08
N SER A 353 -51.88 -25.98 6.89
CA SER A 353 -53.31 -26.11 7.21
C SER A 353 -54.26 -25.76 6.06
N ASP A 354 -53.81 -24.96 5.10
CA ASP A 354 -54.60 -24.54 3.94
C ASP A 354 -54.36 -25.49 2.73
N GLY A 355 -53.31 -26.31 2.81
CA GLY A 355 -52.98 -27.35 1.84
C GLY A 355 -51.85 -26.97 0.88
N ASP A 356 -51.15 -25.88 1.14
CA ASP A 356 -50.01 -25.43 0.33
C ASP A 356 -48.69 -26.08 0.81
N PRO A 357 -47.70 -26.34 -0.09
CA PRO A 357 -46.43 -26.96 0.28
C PRO A 357 -45.60 -26.06 1.23
N SER A 358 -45.40 -26.52 2.46
CA SER A 358 -44.75 -25.76 3.54
C SER A 358 -43.27 -26.12 3.71
N GLY A 359 -42.85 -27.30 3.28
CA GLY A 359 -41.46 -27.74 3.24
C GLY A 359 -41.24 -28.95 2.34
N TRP A 360 -40.03 -29.12 1.82
CA TRP A 360 -39.68 -30.26 0.95
C TRP A 360 -38.16 -30.44 0.84
N LYS A 361 -37.75 -31.63 0.39
CA LYS A 361 -36.38 -31.91 -0.06
C LYS A 361 -36.28 -31.72 -1.57
N VAL A 362 -35.17 -31.16 -2.02
CA VAL A 362 -34.74 -31.19 -3.43
C VAL A 362 -33.50 -32.06 -3.50
N ILE A 363 -33.58 -33.19 -4.19
CA ILE A 363 -32.51 -34.18 -4.34
C ILE A 363 -31.96 -34.07 -5.76
N GLU A 364 -30.66 -33.81 -5.90
CA GLU A 364 -30.00 -33.66 -7.19
C GLU A 364 -28.78 -34.58 -7.28
N THR A 365 -28.80 -35.52 -8.23
CA THR A 365 -27.64 -36.35 -8.57
C THR A 365 -26.86 -35.65 -9.70
N TRP A 366 -25.58 -35.39 -9.45
CA TRP A 366 -24.66 -34.68 -10.33
C TRP A 366 -23.50 -35.57 -10.73
N LEU A 367 -23.08 -35.46 -11.99
CA LEU A 367 -21.87 -36.08 -12.55
C LEU A 367 -20.93 -34.98 -13.05
N ILE A 368 -19.72 -34.91 -12.50
CA ILE A 368 -18.64 -34.10 -13.07
C ILE A 368 -17.75 -35.00 -13.91
N GLU A 369 -17.59 -34.66 -15.18
CA GLU A 369 -16.56 -35.21 -16.06
C GLU A 369 -15.32 -34.33 -16.00
N VAL A 370 -14.17 -34.92 -15.68
CA VAL A 370 -12.86 -34.28 -15.65
C VAL A 370 -12.00 -34.92 -16.74
N LEU A 371 -11.21 -34.12 -17.46
CA LEU A 371 -10.27 -34.59 -18.48
C LEU A 371 -9.01 -33.72 -18.45
N ASN A 372 -7.86 -34.39 -18.31
CA ASN A 372 -6.55 -33.80 -18.53
C ASN A 372 -6.06 -34.17 -19.94
N SER A 373 -6.13 -33.23 -20.88
CA SER A 373 -5.66 -33.44 -22.27
C SER A 373 -4.14 -33.21 -22.42
N ARG A 374 -3.47 -32.72 -21.36
CA ARG A 374 -2.03 -32.49 -21.30
C ARG A 374 -1.27 -33.83 -21.27
N THR A 375 0.04 -33.80 -21.54
CA THR A 375 0.91 -34.98 -21.42
C THR A 375 1.52 -35.14 -20.02
N ASP A 376 1.64 -34.03 -19.28
CA ASP A 376 2.00 -33.99 -17.86
C ASP A 376 0.81 -34.30 -16.94
N ALA A 377 1.10 -34.87 -15.77
CA ALA A 377 0.12 -35.11 -14.72
C ALA A 377 -0.21 -33.83 -13.95
N ILE A 378 -1.46 -33.65 -13.57
CA ILE A 378 -1.97 -32.44 -12.91
C ILE A 378 -2.63 -32.75 -11.56
N ALA A 379 -2.50 -31.82 -10.61
CA ALA A 379 -3.38 -31.73 -9.46
C ALA A 379 -4.52 -30.75 -9.77
N ILE A 380 -5.76 -31.09 -9.43
CA ILE A 380 -6.94 -30.23 -9.62
C ILE A 380 -7.83 -30.18 -8.38
N GLU A 381 -8.23 -28.96 -8.00
CA GLU A 381 -9.27 -28.65 -7.03
C GLU A 381 -10.57 -28.34 -7.77
N ILE A 382 -11.66 -29.01 -7.43
CA ILE A 382 -12.99 -28.78 -8.02
C ILE A 382 -13.93 -28.34 -6.91
N ASP A 383 -14.29 -27.06 -6.93
CA ASP A 383 -15.08 -26.41 -5.90
C ASP A 383 -16.55 -26.32 -6.32
N ARG A 384 -17.42 -26.70 -5.38
CA ARG A 384 -18.88 -26.64 -5.50
C ARG A 384 -19.46 -25.85 -4.35
N ASN A 385 -19.90 -24.63 -4.63
CA ASN A 385 -20.64 -23.76 -3.71
C ASN A 385 -22.11 -24.25 -3.65
N PHE A 386 -22.74 -24.28 -2.46
CA PHE A 386 -24.10 -24.83 -2.27
C PHE A 386 -24.99 -23.99 -1.33
N ASP A 387 -26.10 -23.43 -1.85
CA ASP A 387 -26.96 -22.51 -1.11
C ASP A 387 -27.91 -23.16 -0.06
N GLY A 388 -27.74 -22.77 1.20
CA GLY A 388 -28.67 -23.02 2.31
C GLY A 388 -28.40 -24.31 3.08
N ASP A 389 -29.44 -24.92 3.67
CA ASP A 389 -29.30 -26.23 4.31
C ASP A 389 -29.22 -27.34 3.25
N PHE A 390 -28.02 -27.92 3.11
CA PHE A 390 -27.75 -29.06 2.25
C PHE A 390 -27.04 -30.20 2.99
N THR A 391 -27.21 -31.42 2.49
CA THR A 391 -26.35 -32.56 2.81
C THR A 391 -25.85 -33.22 1.53
N LEU A 392 -24.55 -33.47 1.45
CA LEU A 392 -23.88 -34.05 0.30
C LEU A 392 -23.44 -35.49 0.58
N SER A 393 -23.86 -36.41 -0.29
CA SER A 393 -23.41 -37.81 -0.34
C SER A 393 -22.62 -38.05 -1.62
N GLN A 394 -21.48 -38.74 -1.56
CA GLN A 394 -20.56 -38.88 -2.69
C GLN A 394 -19.66 -40.12 -2.55
N ASN A 395 -19.24 -40.71 -3.67
CA ASN A 395 -18.44 -41.94 -3.69
C ASN A 395 -16.91 -41.68 -3.61
N VAL A 396 -16.50 -40.49 -3.18
CA VAL A 396 -15.12 -39.98 -3.28
C VAL A 396 -14.74 -39.20 -2.03
N GLU A 397 -13.43 -38.99 -1.83
CA GLU A 397 -12.94 -38.08 -0.81
C GLU A 397 -13.34 -36.62 -1.14
N LYS A 398 -13.62 -35.84 -0.09
CA LYS A 398 -14.00 -34.43 -0.17
C LYS A 398 -13.46 -33.67 1.03
N GLU A 399 -13.23 -32.39 0.85
CA GLU A 399 -12.88 -31.44 1.89
C GLU A 399 -14.02 -30.41 2.03
N LYS A 400 -14.43 -30.11 3.27
CA LYS A 400 -15.32 -28.95 3.51
C LYS A 400 -14.41 -27.73 3.62
N TYR A 401 -14.43 -26.87 2.60
CA TYR A 401 -13.50 -25.74 2.48
C TYR A 401 -13.95 -24.56 3.35
N ASP A 402 -15.23 -24.19 3.27
CA ASP A 402 -15.88 -23.21 4.13
C ASP A 402 -17.31 -23.68 4.48
N PHE A 403 -18.27 -22.80 4.75
CA PHE A 403 -19.62 -23.20 5.16
C PHE A 403 -20.49 -23.76 4.03
N ASP A 404 -20.37 -23.22 2.81
CA ASP A 404 -21.17 -23.59 1.62
C ASP A 404 -20.37 -24.35 0.55
N THR A 405 -19.04 -24.22 0.53
CA THR A 405 -18.19 -24.75 -0.52
C THR A 405 -17.54 -26.08 -0.13
N VAL A 406 -17.76 -27.09 -0.99
CA VAL A 406 -17.10 -28.40 -0.90
C VAL A 406 -16.09 -28.54 -2.03
N ARG A 407 -14.87 -28.95 -1.66
CA ARG A 407 -13.75 -29.16 -2.57
C ARG A 407 -13.50 -30.64 -2.83
N PHE A 408 -13.36 -31.02 -4.09
CA PHE A 408 -12.84 -32.32 -4.51
C PHE A 408 -11.41 -32.13 -5.04
N LYS A 409 -10.42 -32.69 -4.34
CA LYS A 409 -9.01 -32.72 -4.79
C LYS A 409 -8.76 -33.99 -5.60
N ARG A 410 -8.17 -33.87 -6.79
CA ARG A 410 -7.81 -35.01 -7.67
C ARG A 410 -6.41 -34.86 -8.27
N SER A 411 -5.85 -35.98 -8.70
CA SER A 411 -4.55 -36.07 -9.36
C SER A 411 -4.73 -36.94 -10.61
N LEU A 412 -4.63 -36.34 -11.79
CA LEU A 412 -4.86 -37.01 -13.08
C LEU A 412 -3.54 -37.08 -13.88
N GLY A 413 -3.24 -38.26 -14.43
CA GLY A 413 -2.18 -38.46 -15.41
C GLY A 413 -2.43 -37.73 -16.72
N GLY A 414 -1.41 -37.66 -17.58
CA GLY A 414 -1.56 -37.09 -18.93
C GLY A 414 -2.50 -37.94 -19.79
N GLY A 415 -3.48 -37.30 -20.44
CA GLY A 415 -4.54 -37.96 -21.20
C GLY A 415 -5.62 -38.65 -20.35
N GLU A 416 -5.58 -38.56 -19.02
CA GLU A 416 -6.54 -39.22 -18.13
C GLU A 416 -7.88 -38.47 -18.06
N SER A 417 -8.98 -39.23 -17.94
CA SER A 417 -10.31 -38.68 -17.69
C SER A 417 -10.98 -39.42 -16.54
N GLU A 418 -11.59 -38.65 -15.64
CA GLU A 418 -12.16 -39.12 -14.40
C GLU A 418 -13.63 -38.68 -14.27
N LYS A 419 -14.42 -39.44 -13.52
CA LYS A 419 -15.84 -39.16 -13.27
C LYS A 419 -16.12 -39.07 -11.77
N ILE A 420 -16.74 -37.98 -11.35
CA ILE A 420 -17.11 -37.71 -9.97
C ILE A 420 -18.63 -37.68 -9.87
N GLU A 421 -19.22 -38.68 -9.23
CA GLU A 421 -20.66 -38.70 -8.95
C GLU A 421 -20.94 -38.35 -7.48
N TYR A 422 -21.89 -37.45 -7.28
CA TYR A 422 -22.42 -37.09 -5.97
C TYR A 422 -23.92 -36.82 -6.03
N THR A 423 -24.58 -36.88 -4.89
CA THR A 423 -25.97 -36.42 -4.72
C THR A 423 -26.02 -35.39 -3.60
N VAL A 424 -26.59 -34.23 -3.89
CA VAL A 424 -26.90 -33.19 -2.91
C VAL A 424 -28.39 -33.22 -2.57
N THR A 425 -28.71 -33.09 -1.29
CA THR A 425 -30.08 -32.94 -0.81
C THR A 425 -30.21 -31.61 -0.10
N TYR A 426 -30.89 -30.65 -0.73
CA TYR A 426 -31.26 -29.38 -0.10
C TYR A 426 -32.57 -29.55 0.66
N ARG A 427 -32.71 -28.89 1.81
CA ARG A 427 -33.98 -28.74 2.53
C ARG A 427 -34.54 -27.35 2.30
N LYS A 428 -35.84 -27.24 2.10
CA LYS A 428 -36.55 -25.97 1.86
C LYS A 428 -37.80 -25.90 2.76
N GLY A 429 -38.23 -24.68 3.06
CA GLY A 429 -39.38 -24.43 3.94
C GLY A 429 -39.16 -24.91 5.38
N THR A 430 -40.17 -25.54 5.97
CA THR A 430 -40.18 -26.09 7.34
C THR A 430 -39.07 -27.11 7.61
N LEU A 431 -38.58 -27.83 6.59
CA LEU A 431 -37.52 -28.83 6.73
C LEU A 431 -36.10 -28.26 6.90
N ILE A 432 -35.90 -26.94 6.81
CA ILE A 432 -34.60 -26.29 7.01
C ILE A 432 -34.14 -26.46 8.46
N LYS A 433 -32.97 -27.09 8.66
CA LYS A 433 -32.33 -27.17 9.97
C LYS A 433 -31.78 -25.79 10.38
N ARG A 434 -32.03 -25.42 11.65
CA ARG A 434 -31.50 -24.23 12.33
C ARG A 434 -30.40 -24.64 13.30
#